data_AF-A0A920A3T2-F1
#
_entry.id   AF-A0A920A3T2-F1
#
_cell.length_a   1.000
_cell.length_b   1.000
_cell.length_c   1.000
_cell.angle_alpha   90.00
_cell.angle_beta   90.00
_cell.angle_gamma   90.00
#
_symmetry.space_group_name_H-M   'P 1'
#
loop_
_entity.id
_entity.type
_entity.pdbx_description
1 polymer ?
#
loop_
_entity_poly.entity_id
_entity_poly.type
_entity_poly.pdbx_seq_one_letter_code
_entity_poly.pdbx_strand_id
1 'polypeptide(L)'
;MFRIMKFYVYIIGTTNPKPRTYVGWSNNIDKRISAHNASKGAKYTRGSKWKLLYKEIFESKSDAMKREIVLKKDRKLRTQLRKKLV
;
A
#
# COMPACT_ATOMS: atom_id res chain seq x y z
N MET A 1 3.52 -25.03 -17.01
CA MET A 1 4.29 -24.20 -16.07
C MET A 1 3.32 -23.26 -15.34
N PHE A 2 2.86 -23.62 -14.13
CA PHE A 2 1.92 -22.80 -13.37
C PHE A 2 2.63 -21.56 -12.83
N ARG A 3 2.35 -20.39 -13.42
CA ARG A 3 2.88 -19.12 -12.93
C ARG A 3 2.12 -18.77 -11.65
N ILE A 4 2.73 -19.01 -10.48
CA ILE A 4 2.15 -18.60 -9.19
C ILE A 4 2.01 -17.08 -9.22
N MET A 5 0.78 -16.59 -9.33
CA MET A 5 0.47 -15.17 -9.33
C MET A 5 0.54 -14.66 -7.89
N LYS A 6 1.57 -13.87 -7.60
CA LYS A 6 1.75 -13.25 -6.29
C LYS A 6 0.90 -11.97 -6.19
N PHE A 7 0.17 -11.85 -5.11
CA PHE A 7 -0.60 -10.67 -4.74
C PHE A 7 0.08 -10.00 -3.57
N TYR A 8 0.19 -8.67 -3.64
CA TYR A 8 0.86 -7.87 -2.63
C TYR A 8 -0.17 -6.98 -1.97
N VAL A 9 -0.24 -7.03 -0.64
CA VAL A 9 -0.99 -6.06 0.15
C VAL A 9 0.02 -5.10 0.75
N TYR A 10 -0.24 -3.80 0.66
CA TYR A 10 0.75 -2.81 1.01
C TYR A 10 0.14 -1.62 1.73
N ILE A 11 0.98 -0.99 2.55
CA ILE A 11 0.71 0.30 3.19
C ILE A 11 1.82 1.25 2.76
N ILE A 12 1.41 2.31 2.08
CA ILE A 12 2.28 3.43 1.73
C ILE A 12 1.94 4.62 2.62
N GLY A 13 2.91 5.51 2.82
CA GLY A 13 2.70 6.74 3.57
C GLY A 13 3.38 7.94 2.92
N THR A 14 2.83 9.12 3.19
CA THR A 14 3.40 10.41 2.80
C THR A 14 3.39 11.32 4.03
N THR A 15 4.38 12.20 4.13
CA THR A 15 4.42 13.28 5.12
C THR A 15 3.95 14.61 4.55
N ASN A 16 3.89 14.75 3.23
CA ASN A 16 3.51 15.99 2.55
C ASN A 16 2.04 15.90 2.07
N PRO A 17 1.14 16.86 2.41
CA PRO A 17 1.31 17.99 3.35
C PRO A 17 1.08 17.62 4.83
N LYS A 18 0.54 16.43 5.13
CA LYS A 18 0.38 15.88 6.49
C LYS A 18 0.69 14.38 6.48
N PRO A 19 1.05 13.77 7.63
CA PRO A 19 1.30 12.34 7.71
C PRO A 19 0.03 11.55 7.39
N ARG A 20 0.02 10.87 6.25
CA ARG A 20 -1.11 10.05 5.77
C ARG A 20 -0.61 8.67 5.39
N THR A 21 -1.48 7.69 5.54
CA THR A 21 -1.25 6.29 5.15
C THR A 21 -2.34 5.87 4.18
N TYR A 22 -1.97 5.13 3.14
CA TYR A 22 -2.90 4.51 2.21
C TYR A 22 -2.66 3.00 2.19
N VAL A 23 -3.74 2.24 2.23
CA VAL A 23 -3.74 0.78 2.18
C VAL A 23 -4.31 0.37 0.83
N GLY A 24 -3.62 -0.54 0.15
CA GLY A 24 -4.11 -1.11 -1.09
C GLY A 24 -3.49 -2.47 -1.34
N TRP A 25 -3.92 -3.10 -2.43
CA TRP A 25 -3.32 -4.33 -2.93
C TRP A 25 -2.98 -4.19 -4.41
N SER A 26 -2.02 -4.98 -4.88
CA SER A 26 -1.61 -5.02 -6.28
C SER A 26 -0.91 -6.34 -6.59
N ASN A 27 -0.90 -6.77 -7.86
CA ASN A 27 -0.06 -7.88 -8.32
C ASN A 27 1.39 -7.44 -8.63
N ASN A 28 1.64 -6.13 -8.73
CA ASN A 28 2.97 -5.58 -8.99
C ASN A 28 3.15 -4.28 -8.20
N ILE A 29 3.71 -4.41 -7.00
CA ILE A 29 3.85 -3.30 -6.05
C ILE A 29 4.82 -2.22 -6.57
N ASP A 30 5.90 -2.60 -7.25
CA ASP A 30 6.93 -1.65 -7.72
C ASP A 30 6.40 -0.74 -8.83
N LYS A 31 5.67 -1.32 -9.81
CA LYS A 31 4.97 -0.54 -10.83
C LYS A 31 3.92 0.36 -10.20
N ARG A 32 3.21 -0.13 -9.17
CA ARG A 32 2.15 0.62 -8.50
C ARG A 32 2.69 1.81 -7.72
N ILE A 33 3.76 1.64 -6.93
CA ILE A 33 4.42 2.72 -6.20
C ILE A 33 5.00 3.75 -7.18
N SER A 34 5.65 3.29 -8.25
CA SER A 34 6.18 4.17 -9.30
C SER A 34 5.06 5.00 -9.94
N ALA A 35 3.90 4.40 -10.23
CA ALA A 35 2.74 5.12 -10.75
C ALA A 35 2.19 6.15 -9.75
N HIS A 36 2.15 5.82 -8.45
CA HIS A 36 1.76 6.77 -7.39
C HIS A 36 2.71 7.97 -7.34
N ASN A 37 4.03 7.74 -7.38
CA ASN A 37 5.04 8.80 -7.37
C ASN A 37 5.08 9.60 -8.68
N ALA A 38 4.73 8.99 -9.82
CA ALA A 38 4.57 9.66 -11.10
C ALA A 38 3.23 10.41 -11.26
N SER A 39 2.42 10.51 -10.20
CA SER A 39 1.09 11.15 -10.23
C SER A 39 0.10 10.54 -11.24
N LYS A 40 0.36 9.33 -11.74
CA LYS A 40 -0.49 8.53 -12.63
C LYS A 40 -1.25 7.41 -11.88
N GLY A 41 -1.13 7.37 -10.56
CA GLY A 41 -1.81 6.42 -9.68
C GLY A 41 -3.26 6.83 -9.37
N ALA A 42 -3.67 6.61 -8.12
CA ALA A 42 -5.00 7.00 -7.66
C ALA A 42 -5.14 8.53 -7.57
N LYS A 43 -6.36 9.07 -7.81
CA LYS A 43 -6.68 10.50 -7.65
C LYS A 43 -6.22 11.06 -6.30
N TYR A 44 -6.33 10.26 -5.24
CA TYR A 44 -5.92 10.61 -3.87
C TYR A 44 -4.40 10.68 -3.65
N THR A 45 -3.60 10.08 -4.54
CA THR A 45 -2.15 9.97 -4.40
C THR A 45 -1.36 10.99 -5.23
N ARG A 46 -2.05 11.85 -5.96
CA ARG A 46 -1.45 12.84 -6.88
C ARG A 46 -0.71 13.94 -6.10
N GLY A 47 0.48 14.34 -6.56
CA GLY A 47 1.22 15.47 -5.98
C GLY A 47 1.92 15.20 -4.65
N SER A 48 2.14 13.93 -4.28
CA SER A 48 2.86 13.57 -3.04
C SER A 48 3.83 12.43 -3.28
N LYS A 49 4.96 12.42 -2.56
CA LYS A 49 5.92 11.31 -2.57
C LYS A 49 5.46 10.25 -1.58
N TRP A 50 5.14 9.07 -2.08
CA TRP A 50 4.71 7.93 -1.29
C TRP A 50 5.89 7.01 -0.99
N LYS A 51 6.12 6.75 0.29
CA LYS A 51 7.09 5.77 0.78
C LYS A 51 6.36 4.49 1.13
N LEU A 52 6.94 3.35 0.77
CA LEU A 52 6.44 2.05 1.22
C LEU A 52 6.80 1.84 2.69
N LEU A 53 5.79 1.61 3.53
CA LEU A 53 5.98 1.38 4.96
C LEU A 53 5.82 -0.09 5.34
N TYR A 54 4.98 -0.80 4.59
CA TYR A 54 4.64 -2.18 4.87
C TYR A 54 4.21 -2.91 3.59
N LYS A 55 4.60 -4.17 3.46
CA LYS A 55 4.15 -5.06 2.39
C LYS A 55 4.01 -6.49 2.92
N GLU A 56 2.97 -7.19 2.46
CA GLU A 56 2.73 -8.61 2.65
C GLU A 56 2.49 -9.26 1.28
N ILE A 57 2.83 -10.55 1.16
CA ILE A 57 2.70 -11.33 -0.08
C ILE A 57 1.72 -12.46 0.17
N PHE A 58 0.83 -12.67 -0.78
CA PHE A 58 -0.19 -13.71 -0.79
C PHE A 58 -0.18 -14.44 -2.13
N GLU A 59 -0.56 -15.72 -2.11
CA GLU A 59 -0.68 -16.54 -3.31
C GLU A 59 -2.09 -16.47 -3.92
N SER A 60 -3.08 -16.05 -3.11
CA SER A 60 -4.46 -15.87 -3.54
C SER A 60 -4.90 -14.41 -3.49
N LYS A 61 -5.66 -14.00 -4.52
CA LYS A 61 -6.32 -12.69 -4.57
C LYS A 61 -7.31 -12.53 -3.42
N SER A 62 -8.04 -13.59 -3.07
CA SER A 62 -9.07 -13.54 -2.01
C SER A 62 -8.44 -13.24 -0.65
N ASP A 63 -7.32 -13.87 -0.33
CA ASP A 63 -6.60 -13.66 0.92
C ASP A 63 -5.99 -12.26 0.99
N ALA A 64 -5.42 -11.79 -0.12
CA ALA A 64 -4.94 -10.41 -0.24
C ALA A 64 -6.06 -9.38 0.02
N MET A 65 -7.25 -9.59 -0.55
CA MET A 65 -8.40 -8.70 -0.35
C MET A 65 -8.94 -8.76 1.08
N LYS A 66 -9.03 -9.95 1.69
CA LYS A 66 -9.41 -10.10 3.10
C LYS A 66 -8.43 -9.36 4.01
N ARG A 67 -7.12 -9.51 3.76
CA ARG A 67 -6.08 -8.82 4.52
C ARG A 67 -6.15 -7.30 4.35
N GLU A 68 -6.42 -6.81 3.14
CA GLU A 68 -6.60 -5.38 2.89
C GLU A 68 -7.72 -4.79 3.76
N ILE A 69 -8.86 -5.48 3.89
CA ILE A 69 -9.98 -5.04 4.74
C ILE A 69 -9.56 -5.00 6.21
N VAL A 70 -8.83 -6.01 6.69
CA VAL A 70 -8.30 -6.04 8.05
C VAL A 70 -7.35 -4.86 8.28
N LEU A 71 -6.40 -4.61 7.38
CA LEU A 71 -5.46 -3.50 7.48
C LEU A 71 -6.13 -2.12 7.37
N LYS A 72 -7.22 -2.00 6.61
CA LYS A 72 -8.02 -0.76 6.56
C LYS A 72 -8.63 -0.44 7.92
N LYS A 73 -9.10 -1.47 8.66
CA LYS A 73 -9.69 -1.36 10.00
C LYS A 73 -8.66 -1.30 11.13
N ASP A 74 -7.45 -1.81 10.90
CA ASP A 74 -6.37 -1.82 11.89
C ASP A 74 -5.77 -0.42 12.11
N ARG A 75 -6.40 0.33 13.01
CA ARG A 75 -5.93 1.67 13.40
C ARG A 75 -4.62 1.63 14.17
N LYS A 76 -4.34 0.55 14.91
CA LYS A 76 -3.14 0.43 15.76
C LYS A 76 -1.90 0.35 14.87
N LEU A 77 -1.89 -0.56 13.92
CA LEU A 77 -0.80 -0.71 12.95
C LEU A 77 -0.62 0.57 12.13
N ARG A 78 -1.71 1.16 11.63
CA ARG A 78 -1.63 2.41 10.84
C ARG A 78 -1.04 3.57 11.63
N THR A 79 -1.39 3.69 12.92
CA THR A 79 -0.84 4.72 13.80
C THR A 79 0.64 4.50 14.05
N GLN A 80 1.07 3.25 14.29
CA GLN A 80 2.48 2.90 14.44
C GLN A 80 3.29 3.21 13.16
N LEU A 81 2.78 2.81 12.00
CA LEU A 81 3.42 3.10 10.71
C LEU A 81 3.48 4.61 10.42
N ARG A 82 2.44 5.35 10.80
CA ARG A 82 2.44 6.81 10.70
C ARG A 82 3.49 7.45 11.61
N LYS A 83 3.73 6.91 12.81
CA LYS A 83 4.82 7.38 13.68
C LYS A 83 6.20 7.16 13.05
N LYS A 84 6.39 6.10 12.25
CA LYS A 84 7.65 5.85 11.52
C LYS A 84 7.93 6.83 10.37
N LEU A 85 6.96 7.66 9.99
CA LEU A 85 7.12 8.66 8.92
C LEU A 85 7.68 9.99 9.43
N VAL A 86 7.51 10.28 10.73
CA VAL A 86 7.97 11.50 11.41
C VAL A 86 9.30 11.17 12.07
#